data_AF-A0AAC8PZX4-F1
#
_entry.id   AF-A0AAC8PZX4-F1
#
_cell.length_a   1.000
_cell.length_b   1.000
_cell.length_c   1.000
_cell.angle_alpha   90.00
_cell.angle_beta   90.00
_cell.angle_gamma   90.00
#
_symmetry.space_group_name_H-M   'P 1'
#
loop_
_entity.id
_entity.type
_entity.pdbx_description
1 polymer ?
#
loop_
_entity_poly.entity_id
_entity_poly.type
_entity_poly.pdbx_seq_one_letter_code
_entity_poly.pdbx_strand_id
1 'polypeptide(L)'
;MNRISSALVASLLLAGSAQAQQWSGPRERSQDRHEVRTDKRELRDDRRDVAELEEVLGRFDRAWSRQDEREMTAVESRLRELLRKELSESRAELEKDKREVRRSEREVRRDRNWGRGAADDRRDRRDDVRDARVEAATLQTRMAIARELNWVMGNRNHADLQRERNLIVQLIQIAQQEVQQTRQELREDRGERREDRREDRRESRQRW
;
A
#
# COMPACT_ATOMS: atom_id res chain seq x y z
N MET A 1 -3.34 9.50 20.30
CA MET A 1 -2.05 9.00 20.85
C MET A 1 -1.70 7.78 20.00
N ASN A 2 -0.64 7.70 19.19
CA ASN A 2 0.71 8.26 19.24
C ASN A 2 1.19 8.80 17.86
N ARG A 3 2.19 9.69 17.93
CA ARG A 3 2.73 10.60 16.90
C ARG A 3 3.82 9.92 16.04
N ILE A 4 4.22 10.44 14.87
CA ILE A 4 5.33 11.40 14.63
C ILE A 4 5.21 11.80 13.13
N SER A 5 4.92 13.03 12.69
CA SER A 5 5.67 14.30 12.70
C SER A 5 7.04 14.26 12.00
N SER A 6 7.14 14.83 10.80
CA SER A 6 8.35 15.52 10.32
C SER A 6 8.03 16.48 9.18
N ALA A 7 7.86 17.75 9.54
CA ALA A 7 7.93 18.89 8.64
C ALA A 7 9.41 19.27 8.46
N LEU A 8 9.81 19.64 7.24
CA LEU A 8 11.09 20.31 7.00
C LEU A 8 10.83 21.77 6.62
N VAL A 9 11.24 22.64 7.56
CA VAL A 9 11.34 24.10 7.44
C VAL A 9 12.69 24.43 6.78
N ALA A 10 12.70 25.45 5.94
CA ALA A 10 13.87 25.98 5.24
C ALA A 10 14.35 27.31 5.87
N SER A 11 15.68 27.49 6.02
CA SER A 11 16.46 28.74 5.91
C SER A 11 17.91 28.52 6.42
N LEU A 12 18.94 28.57 5.56
CA LEU A 12 19.84 29.68 5.15
C LEU A 12 21.09 29.90 6.05
N LEU A 13 22.30 29.55 5.54
CA LEU A 13 23.44 30.44 5.18
C LEU A 13 24.89 29.94 5.46
N LEU A 14 25.72 30.14 4.41
CA LEU A 14 27.17 30.41 4.34
C LEU A 14 28.26 29.31 4.49
N ALA A 15 28.86 29.03 3.32
CA ALA A 15 30.30 28.90 3.00
C ALA A 15 31.15 27.75 3.57
N GLY A 16 31.70 26.94 2.66
CA GLY A 16 32.80 26.01 2.94
C GLY A 16 32.98 24.97 1.85
N SER A 17 34.06 25.10 1.09
CA SER A 17 34.61 24.24 0.04
C SER A 17 34.41 22.71 0.15
N ALA A 18 34.11 22.12 -1.02
CA ALA A 18 34.63 20.86 -1.56
C ALA A 18 34.76 19.64 -0.62
N GLN A 19 33.88 18.66 -0.81
CA GLN A 19 34.25 17.25 -1.00
C GLN A 19 32.99 16.47 -1.38
N ALA A 20 32.91 16.04 -2.64
CA ALA A 20 31.91 15.08 -3.11
C ALA A 20 32.24 13.69 -2.52
N GLN A 21 31.83 13.48 -1.27
CA GLN A 21 31.66 12.14 -0.73
C GLN A 21 30.24 11.71 -1.05
N GLN A 22 30.06 11.04 -2.18
CA GLN A 22 28.87 10.24 -2.44
C GLN A 22 28.94 9.03 -1.51
N TRP A 23 28.48 9.24 -0.28
CA TRP A 23 28.38 8.25 0.77
C TRP A 23 26.89 8.19 1.06
N SER A 24 26.24 7.05 0.80
CA SER A 24 24.86 6.86 1.21
C SER A 24 24.77 7.12 2.71
N GLY A 25 24.19 8.24 3.09
CA GLY A 25 24.36 8.78 4.44
C GLY A 25 23.74 7.86 5.50
N PRO A 26 24.05 8.06 6.80
CA PRO A 26 23.34 7.39 7.89
C PRO A 26 21.81 7.57 7.82
N ARG A 27 21.34 8.64 7.15
CA ARG A 27 19.94 8.94 6.88
C ARG A 27 19.30 7.97 5.89
N GLU A 28 19.89 7.73 4.72
CA GLU A 28 19.35 6.78 3.71
C GLU A 28 19.24 5.37 4.29
N ARG A 29 20.31 4.88 4.94
CA ARG A 29 20.29 3.56 5.62
C ARG A 29 19.26 3.44 6.75
N SER A 30 18.87 4.56 7.37
CA SER A 30 17.82 4.60 8.39
C SER A 30 16.41 4.62 7.77
N GLN A 31 16.27 5.22 6.60
CA GLN A 31 15.07 5.31 5.79
C GLN A 31 14.71 3.93 5.23
N ASP A 32 15.68 3.24 4.62
CA ASP A 32 15.54 1.85 4.16
C ASP A 32 15.06 0.90 5.29
N ARG A 33 15.62 1.04 6.49
CA ARG A 33 15.24 0.18 7.62
C ARG A 33 13.83 0.48 8.13
N HIS A 34 13.38 1.72 7.95
CA HIS A 34 12.04 2.14 8.31
C HIS A 34 11.02 1.58 7.33
N GLU A 35 11.27 1.69 6.02
CA GLU A 35 10.43 1.13 4.94
C GLU A 35 10.22 -0.36 5.12
N VAL A 36 11.28 -1.19 5.18
CA VAL A 36 11.14 -2.65 5.39
C VAL A 36 10.42 -3.04 6.68
N ARG A 37 10.39 -2.17 7.70
CA ARG A 37 9.62 -2.43 8.92
C ARG A 37 8.14 -2.10 8.71
N THR A 38 7.84 -1.06 7.94
CA THR A 38 6.51 -0.64 7.52
C THR A 38 5.89 -1.72 6.62
N ASP A 39 6.55 -2.15 5.55
CA ASP A 39 5.95 -3.12 4.61
C ASP A 39 5.75 -4.51 5.24
N LYS A 40 6.59 -4.90 6.21
CA LYS A 40 6.36 -6.12 7.01
C LYS A 40 5.12 -6.03 7.89
N ARG A 41 4.80 -4.83 8.37
CA ARG A 41 3.61 -4.59 9.17
C ARG A 41 2.39 -4.60 8.26
N GLU A 42 2.45 -3.90 7.14
CA GLU A 42 1.40 -3.89 6.11
C GLU A 42 1.08 -5.31 5.66
N LEU A 43 2.09 -6.11 5.26
CA LEU A 43 1.88 -7.52 4.91
C LEU A 43 1.21 -8.36 6.01
N ARG A 44 1.46 -8.04 7.28
CA ARG A 44 0.81 -8.75 8.40
C ARG A 44 -0.65 -8.30 8.54
N ASP A 45 -0.90 -7.01 8.38
CA ASP A 45 -2.23 -6.42 8.46
C ASP A 45 -3.08 -6.93 7.26
N ASP A 46 -2.57 -6.93 6.04
CA ASP A 46 -3.27 -7.45 4.84
C ASP A 46 -3.66 -8.94 4.99
N ARG A 47 -2.74 -9.76 5.51
CA ARG A 47 -3.02 -11.18 5.78
C ARG A 47 -4.13 -11.36 6.81
N ARG A 48 -4.19 -10.44 7.78
CA ARG A 48 -5.24 -10.46 8.78
C ARG A 48 -6.58 -10.07 8.14
N ASP A 49 -6.60 -9.06 7.27
CA ASP A 49 -7.83 -8.65 6.59
C ASP A 49 -8.37 -9.76 5.66
N VAL A 50 -7.48 -10.50 4.97
CA VAL A 50 -7.85 -11.73 4.24
C VAL A 50 -8.49 -12.75 5.18
N ALA A 51 -7.85 -13.05 6.31
CA ALA A 51 -8.37 -14.04 7.27
C ALA A 51 -9.73 -13.62 7.85
N GLU A 52 -9.93 -12.32 8.14
CA GLU A 52 -11.20 -11.80 8.64
C GLU A 52 -12.32 -11.91 7.57
N LEU A 53 -12.02 -11.66 6.30
CA LEU A 53 -12.98 -11.85 5.20
C LEU A 53 -13.30 -13.33 4.95
N GLU A 54 -12.31 -14.22 5.02
CA GLU A 54 -12.51 -15.66 4.91
C GLU A 54 -13.36 -16.21 6.07
N GLU A 55 -13.18 -15.68 7.29
CA GLU A 55 -14.03 -16.00 8.44
C GLU A 55 -15.47 -15.55 8.20
N VAL A 56 -15.67 -14.32 7.70
CA VAL A 56 -17.00 -13.79 7.34
C VAL A 56 -17.67 -14.68 6.30
N LEU A 57 -16.97 -15.09 5.24
CA LEU A 57 -17.49 -16.01 4.23
C LEU A 57 -17.89 -17.36 4.84
N GLY A 58 -17.04 -17.92 5.70
CA GLY A 58 -17.33 -19.19 6.36
C GLY A 58 -18.55 -19.11 7.28
N ARG A 59 -18.73 -17.99 7.99
CA ARG A 59 -19.91 -17.72 8.81
C ARG A 59 -21.15 -17.50 7.96
N PHE A 60 -21.03 -16.76 6.85
CA PHE A 60 -22.08 -16.57 5.86
C PHE A 60 -22.60 -17.91 5.34
N ASP A 61 -21.72 -18.78 4.85
CA ASP A 61 -22.09 -20.09 4.28
C ASP A 61 -22.80 -20.97 5.32
N ARG A 62 -22.34 -20.94 6.59
CA ARG A 62 -23.01 -21.66 7.69
C ARG A 62 -24.39 -21.08 8.01
N ALA A 63 -24.49 -19.76 8.15
CA ALA A 63 -25.76 -19.08 8.43
C ALA A 63 -26.78 -19.35 7.32
N TRP A 64 -26.34 -19.28 6.07
CA TRP A 64 -27.17 -19.56 4.90
C TRP A 64 -27.68 -21.01 4.91
N SER A 65 -26.79 -21.99 5.09
CA SER A 65 -27.17 -23.42 5.11
C SER A 65 -28.18 -23.77 6.22
N ARG A 66 -28.11 -23.07 7.35
CA ARG A 66 -28.98 -23.27 8.52
C ARG A 66 -30.22 -22.38 8.53
N GLN A 67 -30.35 -21.48 7.56
CA GLN A 67 -31.37 -20.43 7.53
C GLN A 67 -31.38 -19.61 8.84
N ASP A 68 -30.20 -19.35 9.42
CA ASP A 68 -30.05 -18.60 10.66
C ASP A 68 -30.00 -17.10 10.36
N GLU A 69 -31.17 -16.45 10.44
CA GLU A 69 -31.30 -15.01 10.15
C GLU A 69 -30.53 -14.12 11.13
N ARG A 70 -30.39 -14.54 12.38
CA ARG A 70 -29.67 -13.77 13.41
C ARG A 70 -28.19 -13.77 13.11
N GLU A 71 -27.63 -14.94 12.82
CA GLU A 71 -26.24 -15.06 12.42
C GLU A 71 -25.98 -14.35 11.08
N MET A 72 -26.89 -14.47 10.12
CA MET A 72 -26.77 -13.75 8.84
C MET A 72 -26.69 -12.24 9.05
N THR A 73 -27.55 -11.68 9.91
CA THR A 73 -27.52 -10.25 10.25
C THR A 73 -26.20 -9.85 10.94
N ALA A 74 -25.65 -10.71 11.80
CA ALA A 74 -24.36 -10.47 12.45
C ALA A 74 -23.20 -10.51 11.46
N VAL A 75 -23.20 -11.46 10.52
CA VAL A 75 -22.22 -11.57 9.43
C VAL A 75 -22.25 -10.33 8.55
N GLU A 76 -23.42 -9.90 8.09
CA GLU A 76 -23.56 -8.69 7.29
C GLU A 76 -23.10 -7.43 8.05
N SER A 77 -23.39 -7.36 9.35
CA SER A 77 -22.95 -6.24 10.18
C SER A 77 -21.43 -6.18 10.28
N ARG A 78 -20.78 -7.35 10.47
CA ARG A 78 -19.31 -7.45 10.46
C ARG A 78 -18.73 -7.09 9.11
N LEU A 79 -19.32 -7.58 8.02
CA LEU A 79 -18.87 -7.26 6.66
C LEU A 79 -18.95 -5.75 6.37
N ARG A 80 -20.03 -5.07 6.80
CA ARG A 80 -20.15 -3.61 6.69
C ARG A 80 -19.08 -2.87 7.49
N GLU A 81 -18.72 -3.36 8.67
CA GLU A 81 -17.65 -2.79 9.48
C GLU A 81 -16.30 -2.89 8.76
N LEU A 82 -15.95 -4.08 8.28
CA LEU A 82 -14.72 -4.33 7.54
C LEU A 82 -14.63 -3.43 6.29
N LEU A 83 -15.69 -3.38 5.49
CA LEU A 83 -15.72 -2.54 4.29
C LEU A 83 -15.59 -1.05 4.59
N ARG A 84 -16.18 -0.56 5.69
CA ARG A 84 -16.04 0.86 6.08
C ARG A 84 -14.61 1.18 6.48
N LYS A 85 -13.97 0.28 7.24
CA LYS A 85 -12.56 0.40 7.62
C LYS A 85 -11.69 0.43 6.36
N GLU A 86 -11.82 -0.59 5.52
CA GLU A 86 -11.07 -0.76 4.28
C GLU A 86 -11.19 0.44 3.34
N LEU A 87 -12.42 0.89 3.06
CA LEU A 87 -12.64 2.04 2.19
C LEU A 87 -12.07 3.34 2.78
N SER A 88 -11.98 3.45 4.09
CA SER A 88 -11.35 4.60 4.74
C SER A 88 -9.83 4.54 4.63
N GLU A 89 -9.26 3.34 4.78
CA GLU A 89 -7.81 3.07 4.68
C GLU A 89 -7.34 3.31 3.24
N SER A 90 -7.93 2.66 2.24
CA SER A 90 -7.61 2.86 0.82
C SER A 90 -7.76 4.32 0.35
N ARG A 91 -8.73 5.07 0.90
CA ARG A 91 -8.85 6.51 0.60
C ARG A 91 -7.70 7.33 1.17
N ALA A 92 -7.25 6.99 2.37
CA ALA A 92 -6.15 7.68 3.01
C ALA A 92 -4.83 7.39 2.28
N GLU A 93 -4.63 6.15 1.85
CA GLU A 93 -3.49 5.70 1.04
C GLU A 93 -3.48 6.38 -0.33
N LEU A 94 -4.59 6.36 -1.07
CA LEU A 94 -4.68 7.07 -2.35
C LEU A 94 -4.33 8.57 -2.24
N GLU A 95 -4.76 9.22 -1.16
CA GLU A 95 -4.43 10.63 -0.94
C GLU A 95 -2.96 10.85 -0.54
N LYS A 96 -2.31 9.85 0.05
CA LYS A 96 -0.86 9.83 0.29
C LYS A 96 -0.11 9.67 -1.03
N ASP A 97 -0.45 8.69 -1.86
CA ASP A 97 0.23 8.43 -3.14
C ASP A 97 0.11 9.63 -4.08
N LYS A 98 -1.06 10.28 -4.12
CA LYS A 98 -1.24 11.53 -4.87
C LYS A 98 -0.33 12.66 -4.38
N ARG A 99 -0.01 12.72 -3.08
CA ARG A 99 0.92 13.72 -2.55
C ARG A 99 2.35 13.37 -2.91
N GLU A 100 2.71 12.10 -2.93
CA GLU A 100 4.02 11.61 -3.37
C GLU A 100 4.24 11.91 -4.86
N VAL A 101 3.28 11.59 -5.73
CA VAL A 101 3.30 12.02 -7.14
C VAL A 101 3.56 13.51 -7.29
N ARG A 102 2.85 14.36 -6.54
CA ARG A 102 3.02 15.83 -6.58
C ARG A 102 4.39 16.27 -6.09
N ARG A 103 4.99 15.53 -5.16
CA ARG A 103 6.33 15.81 -4.64
C ARG A 103 7.38 15.45 -5.68
N SER A 104 7.32 14.25 -6.24
CA SER A 104 8.24 13.77 -7.28
C SER A 104 8.13 14.62 -8.55
N GLU A 105 6.95 15.14 -8.87
CA GLU A 105 6.79 16.15 -9.92
C GLU A 105 7.55 17.46 -9.66
N ARG A 106 7.66 17.90 -8.40
CA ARG A 106 8.45 19.08 -8.04
C ARG A 106 9.94 18.80 -8.09
N GLU A 107 10.36 17.62 -7.66
CA GLU A 107 11.76 17.17 -7.68
C GLU A 107 12.25 17.06 -9.14
N VAL A 108 11.52 16.35 -10.01
CA VAL A 108 11.80 16.30 -11.46
C VAL A 108 11.89 17.70 -12.10
N ARG A 109 11.06 18.66 -11.67
CA ARG A 109 11.10 20.04 -12.21
C ARG A 109 12.32 20.80 -11.72
N ARG A 110 12.73 20.61 -10.46
CA ARG A 110 13.91 21.25 -9.86
C ARG A 110 15.20 20.73 -10.48
N ASP A 111 15.24 19.44 -10.78
CA ASP A 111 16.48 18.74 -11.16
C ASP A 111 16.69 18.66 -12.67
N ARG A 112 15.71 19.16 -13.46
CA ARG A 112 15.85 19.42 -14.91
C ARG A 112 17.11 20.23 -15.27
N ASN A 113 17.68 20.98 -14.33
CA ASN A 113 18.87 21.80 -14.53
C ASN A 113 20.21 21.11 -14.17
N TRP A 114 20.21 19.90 -13.59
CA TRP A 114 21.40 19.31 -12.93
C TRP A 114 21.80 17.90 -13.42
N GLY A 115 21.47 17.52 -14.66
CA GLY A 115 22.09 16.37 -15.33
C GLY A 115 21.69 14.99 -14.78
N ARG A 116 22.47 14.38 -13.88
CA ARG A 116 22.34 12.96 -13.48
C ARG A 116 21.14 12.64 -12.56
N GLY A 117 20.78 13.51 -11.61
CA GLY A 117 19.63 13.27 -10.70
C GLY A 117 18.27 13.20 -11.42
N ALA A 118 18.18 13.83 -12.59
CA ALA A 118 16.94 13.87 -13.37
C ALA A 118 16.50 12.52 -13.96
N ALA A 119 17.35 11.48 -13.97
CA ALA A 119 16.98 10.14 -14.44
C ALA A 119 16.30 9.33 -13.34
N ASP A 120 16.82 9.40 -12.11
CA ASP A 120 16.29 8.70 -10.94
C ASP A 120 14.96 9.33 -10.52
N ASP A 121 14.87 10.67 -10.39
CA ASP A 121 13.60 11.36 -10.09
C ASP A 121 12.48 11.04 -11.11
N ARG A 122 12.85 10.78 -12.37
CA ARG A 122 11.89 10.41 -13.42
C ARG A 122 11.41 8.97 -13.27
N ARG A 123 12.26 8.08 -12.73
CA ARG A 123 11.89 6.71 -12.41
C ARG A 123 10.94 6.72 -11.20
N ASP A 124 11.34 7.37 -10.12
CA ASP A 124 10.54 7.48 -8.88
C ASP A 124 9.15 8.05 -9.18
N ARG A 125 9.09 9.14 -9.96
CA ARG A 125 7.81 9.69 -10.42
C ARG A 125 6.95 8.68 -11.19
N ARG A 126 7.55 7.84 -12.04
CA ARG A 126 6.78 6.85 -12.82
C ARG A 126 6.20 5.79 -11.90
N ASP A 127 6.96 5.39 -10.88
CA ASP A 127 6.53 4.40 -9.90
C ASP A 127 5.41 4.99 -9.01
N ASP A 128 5.57 6.20 -8.47
CA ASP A 128 4.50 6.87 -7.70
C ASP A 128 3.20 7.04 -8.52
N VAL A 129 3.32 7.37 -9.81
CA VAL A 129 2.15 7.53 -10.70
C VAL A 129 1.48 6.19 -10.97
N ARG A 130 2.28 5.12 -11.09
CA ARG A 130 1.76 3.77 -11.26
C ARG A 130 1.02 3.33 -10.00
N ASP A 131 1.59 3.55 -8.83
CA ASP A 131 1.01 3.11 -7.55
C ASP A 131 -0.29 3.85 -7.26
N ALA A 132 -0.29 5.19 -7.40
CA ALA A 132 -1.51 5.99 -7.26
C ALA A 132 -2.61 5.55 -8.25
N ARG A 133 -2.24 5.05 -9.44
CA ARG A 133 -3.21 4.56 -10.44
C ARG A 133 -3.75 3.18 -10.05
N VAL A 134 -2.90 2.28 -9.55
CA VAL A 134 -3.30 0.97 -9.06
C VAL A 134 -4.26 1.16 -7.88
N GLU A 135 -3.87 1.96 -6.89
CA GLU A 135 -4.68 2.21 -5.69
C GLU A 135 -6.04 2.86 -6.04
N ALA A 136 -6.05 3.81 -6.99
CA ALA A 136 -7.30 4.38 -7.48
C ALA A 136 -8.23 3.34 -8.13
N ALA A 137 -7.68 2.40 -8.91
CA ALA A 137 -8.45 1.35 -9.55
C ALA A 137 -9.00 0.33 -8.54
N THR A 138 -8.17 -0.06 -7.56
CA THR A 138 -8.59 -0.97 -6.49
C THR A 138 -9.68 -0.34 -5.62
N LEU A 139 -9.52 0.91 -5.20
CA LEU A 139 -10.54 1.66 -4.47
C LEU A 139 -11.86 1.76 -5.25
N GLN A 140 -11.81 2.04 -6.56
CA GLN A 140 -13.02 2.08 -7.40
C GLN A 140 -13.75 0.73 -7.42
N THR A 141 -13.00 -0.36 -7.50
CA THR A 141 -13.53 -1.73 -7.50
C THR A 141 -14.17 -2.05 -6.15
N ARG A 142 -13.49 -1.76 -5.03
CA ARG A 142 -14.06 -1.89 -3.67
C ARG A 142 -15.34 -1.09 -3.50
N MET A 143 -15.37 0.16 -3.97
CA MET A 143 -16.57 1.00 -3.90
C MET A 143 -17.72 0.44 -4.73
N ALA A 144 -17.44 -0.15 -5.89
CA ALA A 144 -18.47 -0.81 -6.70
C ALA A 144 -19.05 -2.03 -5.96
N ILE A 145 -18.20 -2.89 -5.40
CA ILE A 145 -18.61 -4.04 -4.59
C ILE A 145 -19.43 -3.60 -3.37
N ALA A 146 -18.96 -2.58 -2.64
CA ALA A 146 -19.66 -2.08 -1.46
C ALA A 146 -21.05 -1.51 -1.80
N ARG A 147 -21.20 -0.84 -2.95
CA ARG A 147 -22.53 -0.40 -3.43
C ARG A 147 -23.43 -1.58 -3.74
N GLU A 148 -22.92 -2.62 -4.41
CA GLU A 148 -23.71 -3.79 -4.74
C GLU A 148 -24.11 -4.58 -3.49
N LEU A 149 -23.18 -4.75 -2.54
CA LEU A 149 -23.47 -5.36 -1.23
C LEU A 149 -24.59 -4.64 -0.49
N ASN A 150 -24.59 -3.30 -0.47
CA ASN A 150 -25.66 -2.53 0.16
C ASN A 150 -27.05 -2.78 -0.46
N TRP A 151 -27.12 -3.15 -1.74
CA TRP A 151 -28.38 -3.47 -2.41
C TRP A 151 -28.89 -4.87 -2.10
N VAL A 152 -27.99 -5.85 -1.96
CA VAL A 152 -28.36 -7.27 -1.82
C VAL A 152 -28.50 -7.71 -0.36
N MET A 153 -27.73 -7.11 0.54
CA MET A 153 -27.74 -7.44 1.96
C MET A 153 -29.10 -7.19 2.58
N GLY A 154 -29.47 -8.03 3.55
CA GLY A 154 -30.78 -8.01 4.19
C GLY A 154 -31.87 -8.70 3.37
N ASN A 155 -31.66 -8.92 2.07
CA ASN A 155 -32.53 -9.78 1.29
C ASN A 155 -32.20 -11.26 1.57
N ARG A 156 -33.24 -12.10 1.54
CA ARG A 156 -33.15 -13.53 1.88
C ARG A 156 -33.53 -14.43 0.71
N ASN A 157 -33.83 -13.87 -0.44
CA ASN A 157 -33.99 -14.69 -1.64
C ASN A 157 -32.64 -15.30 -2.06
N HIS A 158 -32.72 -16.49 -2.67
CA HIS A 158 -31.54 -17.28 -3.01
C HIS A 158 -30.57 -16.56 -3.96
N ALA A 159 -31.10 -15.80 -4.92
CA ALA A 159 -30.28 -15.11 -5.93
C ALA A 159 -29.42 -14.00 -5.28
N ASP A 160 -30.00 -13.23 -4.37
CA ASP A 160 -29.28 -12.16 -3.66
C ASP A 160 -28.26 -12.72 -2.67
N LEU A 161 -28.58 -13.83 -1.97
CA LEU A 161 -27.61 -14.51 -1.10
C LEU A 161 -26.42 -15.07 -1.89
N GLN A 162 -26.67 -15.68 -3.06
CA GLN A 162 -25.60 -16.14 -3.94
C GLN A 162 -24.74 -14.96 -4.46
N ARG A 163 -25.39 -13.83 -4.78
CA ARG A 163 -24.70 -12.60 -5.22
C ARG A 163 -23.85 -12.02 -4.09
N GLU A 164 -24.39 -11.92 -2.88
CA GLU A 164 -23.66 -11.48 -1.69
C GLU A 164 -22.42 -12.35 -1.45
N ARG A 165 -22.58 -13.68 -1.50
CA ARG A 165 -21.46 -14.62 -1.40
C ARG A 165 -20.38 -14.35 -2.45
N ASN A 166 -20.77 -14.16 -3.71
CA ASN A 166 -19.84 -13.91 -4.81
C ASN A 166 -19.09 -12.57 -4.63
N LEU A 167 -19.74 -11.56 -4.05
CA LEU A 167 -19.12 -10.27 -3.74
C LEU A 167 -18.12 -10.38 -2.59
N ILE A 168 -18.41 -11.18 -1.56
CA ILE A 168 -17.45 -11.50 -0.49
C ILE A 168 -16.21 -12.20 -1.06
N VAL A 169 -16.40 -13.17 -1.95
CA VAL A 169 -15.28 -13.86 -2.63
C VAL A 169 -14.44 -12.88 -3.45
N GLN A 170 -15.05 -11.93 -4.15
CA GLN A 170 -14.30 -10.90 -4.89
C GLN A 170 -13.47 -10.01 -3.96
N LEU A 171 -13.99 -9.63 -2.78
CA LEU A 171 -13.21 -8.89 -1.79
C LEU A 171 -12.00 -9.69 -1.31
N ILE A 172 -12.17 -10.99 -1.04
CA ILE A 172 -11.07 -11.88 -0.65
C ILE A 172 -10.01 -11.94 -1.75
N GLN A 173 -10.41 -12.04 -3.02
CA GLN A 173 -9.48 -12.07 -4.15
C GLN A 173 -8.66 -10.78 -4.28
N ILE A 174 -9.29 -9.61 -4.08
CA ILE A 174 -8.60 -8.32 -4.07
C ILE A 174 -7.58 -8.27 -2.93
N ALA A 175 -7.99 -8.60 -1.70
CA ALA A 175 -7.10 -8.59 -0.54
C ALA A 175 -5.94 -9.61 -0.68
N GLN A 176 -6.21 -10.78 -1.27
CA GLN A 176 -5.15 -11.76 -1.56
C GLN A 176 -4.16 -11.24 -2.62
N GLN A 177 -4.64 -10.47 -3.61
CA GLN A 177 -3.77 -9.86 -4.61
C GLN A 177 -2.82 -8.84 -3.98
N GLU A 178 -3.30 -8.01 -3.05
CA GLU A 178 -2.48 -7.05 -2.30
C GLU A 178 -1.40 -7.76 -1.50
N VAL A 179 -1.75 -8.82 -0.75
CA VAL A 179 -0.76 -9.65 -0.05
C VAL A 179 0.34 -10.16 -0.97
N GLN A 180 0.03 -10.50 -2.24
CA GLN A 180 1.05 -10.93 -3.19
C GLN A 180 1.91 -9.77 -3.70
N GLN A 181 1.30 -8.61 -3.95
CA GLN A 181 2.00 -7.39 -4.38
C GLN A 181 2.99 -6.93 -3.29
N THR A 182 2.54 -6.76 -2.04
CA THR A 182 3.41 -6.38 -0.91
C THR A 182 4.54 -7.39 -0.67
N ARG A 183 4.28 -8.70 -0.92
CA ARG A 183 5.34 -9.72 -0.84
C ARG A 183 6.36 -9.61 -1.96
N GLN A 184 5.92 -9.23 -3.15
CA GLN A 184 6.78 -9.05 -4.29
C GLN A 184 7.66 -7.81 -4.10
N GLU A 185 7.09 -6.69 -3.68
CA GLU A 185 7.80 -5.44 -3.34
C GLU A 185 8.86 -5.71 -2.26
N LEU A 186 8.49 -6.35 -1.14
CA LEU A 186 9.43 -6.76 -0.10
C LEU A 186 10.56 -7.68 -0.58
N ARG A 187 10.36 -8.40 -1.69
CA ARG A 187 11.40 -9.25 -2.30
C ARG A 187 12.31 -8.44 -3.21
N GLU A 188 11.76 -7.52 -3.98
CA GLU A 188 12.47 -6.60 -4.85
C GLU A 188 13.39 -5.69 -4.02
N ASP A 189 12.88 -5.07 -2.95
CA ASP A 189 13.69 -4.22 -2.03
C ASP A 189 14.86 -4.98 -1.39
N ARG A 190 14.66 -6.27 -1.11
CA ARG A 190 15.74 -7.13 -0.57
C ARG A 190 16.78 -7.46 -1.64
N GLY A 191 16.38 -7.54 -2.90
CA GLY A 191 17.25 -7.71 -4.04
C GLY A 191 18.14 -6.48 -4.21
N GLU A 192 17.53 -5.30 -4.30
CA GLU A 192 18.21 -4.02 -4.48
C GLU A 192 19.24 -3.76 -3.38
N ARG A 193 18.87 -3.93 -2.10
CA ARG A 193 19.82 -3.80 -0.97
C ARG A 193 21.01 -4.75 -1.04
N ARG A 194 20.89 -5.89 -1.71
CA ARG A 194 22.00 -6.83 -1.90
C ARG A 194 22.89 -6.41 -3.05
N GLU A 195 22.33 -5.77 -4.06
CA GLU A 195 23.05 -5.23 -5.22
C GLU A 195 23.82 -3.98 -4.82
N ASP A 196 23.22 -3.03 -4.10
CA ASP A 196 23.89 -1.83 -3.57
C ASP A 196 25.11 -2.22 -2.72
N ARG A 197 24.94 -3.21 -1.83
CA ARG A 197 26.03 -3.73 -1.00
C ARG A 197 27.14 -4.43 -1.79
N ARG A 198 26.83 -4.96 -2.97
CA ARG A 198 27.84 -5.59 -3.86
C ARG A 198 28.56 -4.53 -4.68
N GLU A 199 27.88 -3.49 -5.13
CA GLU A 199 28.47 -2.35 -5.82
C GLU A 199 29.38 -1.53 -4.89
N ASP A 200 28.94 -1.21 -3.67
CA ASP A 200 29.75 -0.58 -2.62
C ASP A 200 31.09 -1.32 -2.42
N ARG A 201 31.04 -2.66 -2.36
CA ARG A 201 32.23 -3.51 -2.16
C ARG A 201 33.12 -3.58 -3.40
N ARG A 202 32.56 -3.44 -4.60
CA ARG A 202 33.31 -3.44 -5.86
C ARG A 202 34.00 -2.10 -6.08
N GLU A 203 33.33 -0.98 -5.83
CA GLU A 203 33.94 0.36 -5.87
C GLU A 203 35.05 0.50 -4.81
N SER A 204 34.82 -0.02 -3.60
CA SER A 204 35.83 -0.01 -2.54
C SER A 204 37.09 -0.80 -2.89
N ARG A 205 37.00 -1.79 -3.79
CA ARG A 205 38.14 -2.60 -4.26
C ARG A 205 38.88 -2.00 -5.45
N GLN A 206 38.27 -1.09 -6.20
CA GLN A 206 38.90 -0.42 -7.35
C GLN A 206 39.62 0.89 -6.96
N ARG A 207 39.46 1.34 -5.71
CA ARG A 207 40.11 2.54 -5.16
C ARG A 207 41.45 2.28 -4.45
N TRP A 208 41.98 1.06 -4.55
CA TRP A 208 43.31 0.67 -4.02
C TRP A 208 44.17 0.11 -5.14
#